data_AF-A0A223GD56-F1
#
_entry.id   AF-A0A223GD56-F1
#
_cell.length_a   1.000
_cell.length_b   1.000
_cell.length_c   1.000
_cell.angle_alpha   90.00
_cell.angle_beta   90.00
_cell.angle_gamma   90.00
#
_symmetry.space_group_name_H-M   'P 1'
#
loop_
_entity.id
_entity.type
_entity.pdbx_description
1 polymer ?
#
loop_
_entity_poly.entity_id
_entity_poly.type
_entity_poly.pdbx_seq_one_letter_code
_entity_poly.pdbx_strand_id
1 'polypeptide(L)'
;LDDAPADTITRRFRYDVAVVSALKDLEEDIVEGLRDSGLDDAACTSGFSVMIKESCDGMGDVSEKHGGGPALPEKAVRFSFTVMSVTLVRGDNEGEVTVFTEPKPNSEMSCKPLCLMFVDESDHETLTAVLGPIVAERNAMRESRLIVSIGGLPRSFRFHFRGTGYDEKMVREMEGMEASGSTYVCTLCDTTR
;
A
#
# COMPACT_ATOMS: atom_id res chain seq x y z
N LEU A 1 33.31 -8.44 -0.44
CA LEU A 1 33.04 -8.21 -1.88
C LEU A 1 32.48 -9.48 -2.53
N ASP A 2 32.35 -10.58 -1.80
CA ASP A 2 31.89 -11.87 -2.37
C ASP A 2 30.36 -11.97 -2.45
N ASP A 3 29.63 -11.05 -1.79
CA ASP A 3 28.17 -10.94 -1.83
C ASP A 3 27.70 -9.98 -2.92
N ALA A 4 26.41 -10.04 -3.27
CA ALA A 4 25.78 -9.09 -4.18
C ALA A 4 25.98 -7.64 -3.70
N PRO A 5 26.27 -6.69 -4.62
CA PRO A 5 26.59 -5.33 -4.25
C PRO A 5 25.36 -4.57 -3.73
N ALA A 6 25.59 -3.67 -2.77
CA ALA A 6 24.54 -2.84 -2.18
C ALA A 6 24.39 -1.52 -2.99
N ASP A 7 24.04 -1.65 -4.26
CA ASP A 7 24.01 -0.53 -5.24
C ASP A 7 22.67 0.23 -5.26
N THR A 8 21.96 0.25 -4.12
CA THR A 8 20.71 1.00 -3.96
C THR A 8 20.70 1.82 -2.69
N ILE A 9 20.08 3.01 -2.76
CA ILE A 9 19.67 3.75 -1.58
C ILE A 9 18.16 3.70 -1.49
N THR A 10 17.66 3.14 -0.40
CA THR A 10 16.23 3.07 -0.08
C THR A 10 15.94 3.65 1.31
N ARG A 11 14.78 4.29 1.44
CA ARG A 11 14.19 4.70 2.72
C ARG A 11 12.72 4.33 2.72
N ARG A 12 12.26 3.78 3.84
CA ARG A 12 10.86 3.40 4.01
C ARG A 12 10.40 3.57 5.45
N PHE A 13 9.10 3.68 5.61
CA PHE A 13 8.45 3.41 6.88
C PHE A 13 8.21 1.90 7.05
N ARG A 14 8.13 1.45 8.30
CA ARG A 14 7.53 0.15 8.60
C ARG A 14 6.03 0.24 8.31
N TYR A 15 5.49 -0.71 7.57
CA TYR A 15 4.20 -0.56 6.90
C TYR A 15 3.04 -0.47 7.90
N ASP A 16 3.04 -1.32 8.92
CA ASP A 16 2.09 -1.25 10.03
C ASP A 16 2.09 0.12 10.73
N VAL A 17 3.26 0.72 10.98
CA VAL A 17 3.39 2.04 11.61
C VAL A 17 2.84 3.13 10.69
N ALA A 18 3.12 3.05 9.39
CA ALA A 18 2.59 4.00 8.41
C ALA A 18 1.06 3.92 8.33
N VAL A 19 0.49 2.71 8.36
CA VAL A 19 -0.96 2.49 8.37
C VAL A 19 -1.60 2.99 9.67
N VAL A 20 -0.99 2.74 10.82
CA VAL A 20 -1.45 3.30 12.11
C VAL A 20 -1.47 4.82 12.06
N SER A 21 -0.40 5.44 11.57
CA SER A 21 -0.33 6.90 11.42
C SER A 21 -1.41 7.41 10.48
N ALA A 22 -1.62 6.75 9.33
CA ALA A 22 -2.65 7.11 8.37
C ALA A 22 -4.07 7.01 8.95
N LEU A 23 -4.36 5.98 9.74
CA LEU A 23 -5.65 5.83 10.43
C LEU A 23 -5.83 6.87 11.53
N LYS A 24 -4.75 7.25 12.20
CA LYS A 24 -4.77 8.31 13.21
C LYS A 24 -5.06 9.68 12.61
N ASP A 25 -4.53 9.96 11.42
CA ASP A 25 -4.87 11.18 10.68
C ASP A 25 -6.37 11.26 10.35
N LEU A 26 -7.04 10.11 10.18
CA LEU A 26 -8.47 9.99 9.86
C LEU A 26 -9.36 9.84 11.11
N GLU A 27 -8.84 10.07 12.32
CA GLU A 27 -9.57 9.86 13.57
C GLU A 27 -10.85 10.70 13.65
N GLU A 28 -10.80 11.97 13.25
CA GLU A 28 -11.96 12.86 13.24
C GLU A 28 -13.02 12.40 12.24
N ASP A 29 -12.62 12.07 11.01
CA ASP A 29 -13.53 11.60 9.95
C ASP A 29 -14.21 10.27 10.32
N ILE A 30 -13.49 9.33 10.95
CA ILE A 30 -14.04 8.05 11.37
C ILE A 30 -15.07 8.24 12.49
N VAL A 31 -14.78 9.09 13.47
CA VAL A 31 -15.70 9.39 14.58
C VAL A 31 -16.94 10.13 14.08
N GLU A 32 -16.77 11.10 13.18
CA GLU A 32 -17.90 11.77 12.53
C GLU A 32 -18.76 10.80 11.73
N GLY A 33 -18.15 9.92 10.93
CA GLY A 33 -18.85 8.90 10.16
C GLY A 33 -19.64 7.90 11.02
N LEU A 34 -19.14 7.56 12.21
CA LEU A 34 -19.89 6.74 13.18
C LEU A 34 -21.11 7.49 13.70
N ARG A 35 -20.94 8.76 14.12
CA ARG A 35 -22.03 9.60 14.64
C ARG A 35 -23.12 9.80 13.59
N ASP A 36 -22.74 10.09 12.36
CA ASP A 36 -23.67 10.34 11.24
C ASP A 36 -24.43 9.07 10.83
N SER A 37 -23.83 7.90 11.07
CA SER A 37 -24.46 6.59 10.90
C SER A 37 -25.37 6.17 12.06
N GLY A 38 -25.58 7.04 13.07
CA GLY A 38 -26.39 6.77 14.26
C GLY A 38 -25.83 5.67 15.15
N LEU A 39 -24.51 5.42 15.08
CA LEU A 39 -23.84 4.39 15.85
C LEU A 39 -23.39 4.90 17.21
N ASP A 40 -23.58 4.09 18.25
CA ASP A 40 -22.97 4.36 19.54
C ASP A 40 -21.48 4.03 19.49
N ASP A 41 -20.66 5.06 19.66
CA ASP A 41 -19.20 4.98 19.67
C ASP A 41 -18.67 3.96 20.68
N ALA A 42 -19.31 3.86 21.85
CA ALA A 42 -18.89 2.98 22.94
C ALA A 42 -19.15 1.50 22.64
N ALA A 43 -20.19 1.20 21.85
CA ALA A 43 -20.52 -0.18 21.45
C ALA A 43 -19.67 -0.66 20.27
N CYS A 44 -19.24 0.25 19.38
CA CYS A 44 -18.56 -0.07 18.13
C CYS A 44 -17.02 -0.16 18.30
N THR A 45 -16.52 -1.07 19.13
CA THR A 45 -15.06 -1.22 19.35
C THR A 45 -14.40 -2.28 18.47
N SER A 46 -15.18 -3.06 17.73
CA SER A 46 -14.65 -4.14 16.88
C SER A 46 -15.47 -4.29 15.60
N GLY A 47 -14.89 -4.96 14.60
CA GLY A 47 -15.55 -5.17 13.31
C GLY A 47 -15.16 -4.14 12.24
N PHE A 48 -14.18 -3.27 12.51
CA PHE A 48 -13.69 -2.36 11.49
C PHE A 48 -12.89 -3.10 10.42
N SER A 49 -13.14 -2.73 9.19
CA SER A 49 -12.46 -3.20 8.00
C SER A 49 -11.95 -1.99 7.22
N VAL A 50 -10.67 -2.01 6.87
CA VAL A 50 -9.99 -0.91 6.19
C VAL A 50 -9.57 -1.39 4.81
N MET A 51 -10.05 -0.73 3.77
CA MET A 51 -9.61 -0.97 2.41
C MET A 51 -8.43 -0.08 2.07
N ILE A 52 -7.30 -0.69 1.72
CA ILE A 52 -6.07 0.02 1.35
C ILE A 52 -5.78 -0.23 -0.12
N LYS A 53 -5.68 0.84 -0.91
CA LYS A 53 -5.13 0.79 -2.27
C LYS A 53 -3.62 0.90 -2.18
N GLU A 54 -2.91 -0.06 -2.77
CA GLU A 54 -1.45 -0.02 -2.92
C GLU A 54 -1.10 0.39 -4.35
N SER A 55 -0.01 1.13 -4.50
CA SER A 55 0.48 1.60 -5.79
C SER A 55 2.01 1.60 -5.78
N CYS A 56 2.60 1.18 -6.89
CA CYS A 56 4.05 1.24 -7.10
C CYS A 56 4.31 1.59 -8.54
N ASP A 57 5.19 2.56 -8.74
CA ASP A 57 5.47 3.12 -10.05
C ASP A 57 6.96 3.47 -10.19
N GLY A 58 7.49 3.26 -11.38
CA GLY A 58 8.85 3.60 -11.77
C GLY A 58 8.91 5.03 -12.33
N MET A 59 10.00 5.73 -12.02
CA MET A 59 10.29 7.08 -12.48
C MET A 59 11.67 7.10 -13.13
N GLY A 60 11.73 7.46 -14.41
CA GLY A 60 12.98 7.73 -15.12
C GLY A 60 13.50 9.15 -14.90
N ASP A 61 14.65 9.43 -15.52
CA ASP A 61 15.26 10.76 -15.58
C ASP A 61 15.52 11.40 -14.21
N VAL A 62 15.87 10.59 -13.21
CA VAL A 62 16.20 11.04 -11.86
C VAL A 62 17.71 11.23 -11.74
N SER A 63 18.20 12.44 -12.00
CA SER A 63 19.65 12.71 -12.05
C SER A 63 20.39 12.32 -10.77
N GLU A 64 21.48 11.58 -10.94
CA GLU A 64 22.37 11.22 -9.86
C GLU A 64 23.06 12.48 -9.29
N LYS A 65 23.26 12.50 -7.97
CA LYS A 65 24.03 13.56 -7.31
C LYS A 65 25.47 13.12 -7.13
N HIS A 66 26.41 14.06 -7.33
CA HIS A 66 27.77 13.91 -6.83
C HIS A 66 27.76 13.61 -5.33
N GLY A 67 28.62 12.71 -4.86
CA GLY A 67 28.69 12.33 -3.46
C GLY A 67 29.74 11.24 -3.20
N GLY A 68 29.83 10.78 -1.95
CA GLY A 68 30.71 9.68 -1.55
C GLY A 68 30.00 8.33 -1.46
N GLY A 69 28.79 8.22 -1.98
CA GLY A 69 27.98 7.00 -1.97
C GLY A 69 28.38 6.00 -3.07
N PRO A 70 27.74 4.83 -3.11
CA PRO A 70 27.83 3.95 -4.27
C PRO A 70 27.26 4.67 -5.51
N ALA A 71 27.63 4.20 -6.70
CA ALA A 71 26.99 4.64 -7.93
C ALA A 71 25.52 4.19 -7.92
N LEU A 72 24.61 5.06 -8.32
CA LEU A 72 23.17 4.79 -8.33
C LEU A 72 22.58 4.89 -9.74
N PRO A 73 21.50 4.14 -10.03
CA PRO A 73 20.77 4.33 -11.27
C PRO A 73 20.06 5.70 -11.30
N GLU A 74 19.97 6.31 -12.48
CA GLU A 74 19.17 7.52 -12.71
C GLU A 74 17.66 7.22 -12.83
N LYS A 75 17.20 6.23 -12.09
CA LYS A 75 15.82 5.75 -12.00
C LYS A 75 15.44 5.58 -10.54
N ALA A 76 14.19 5.84 -10.23
CA ALA A 76 13.64 5.64 -8.91
C ALA A 76 12.35 4.85 -8.97
N VAL A 77 12.08 4.06 -7.94
CA VAL A 77 10.78 3.41 -7.73
C VAL A 77 10.17 3.99 -6.47
N ARG A 78 8.87 4.27 -6.53
CA ARG A 78 8.09 4.75 -5.40
C ARG A 78 6.95 3.78 -5.11
N PHE A 79 6.92 3.26 -3.89
CA PHE A 79 5.79 2.51 -3.36
C PHE A 79 4.98 3.40 -2.40
N SER A 80 3.68 3.40 -2.55
CA SER A 80 2.74 4.23 -1.79
C SER A 80 1.42 3.50 -1.52
N PHE A 81 0.64 4.01 -0.58
CA PHE A 81 -0.68 3.50 -0.28
C PHE A 81 -1.68 4.63 0.01
N THR A 82 -2.97 4.30 -0.11
CA THR A 82 -4.09 5.18 0.22
C THR A 82 -5.13 4.39 0.99
N VAL A 83 -5.63 4.95 2.10
CA VAL A 83 -6.80 4.41 2.79
C VAL A 83 -8.02 4.81 1.97
N MET A 84 -8.66 3.83 1.33
CA MET A 84 -9.79 4.06 0.42
C MET A 84 -11.12 4.16 1.17
N SER A 85 -11.32 3.28 2.15
CA SER A 85 -12.52 3.29 2.97
C SER A 85 -12.28 2.60 4.31
N VAL A 86 -13.11 2.99 5.27
CA VAL A 86 -13.26 2.30 6.55
C VAL A 86 -14.72 1.89 6.66
N THR A 87 -14.98 0.61 6.88
CA THR A 87 -16.31 0.05 7.09
C THR A 87 -16.38 -0.63 8.45
N LEU A 88 -17.59 -0.71 9.01
CA LEU A 88 -17.89 -1.44 10.24
C LEU A 88 -18.84 -2.57 9.90
N VAL A 89 -18.40 -3.81 10.13
CA VAL A 89 -19.22 -5.01 10.00
C VAL A 89 -20.03 -5.19 11.29
N ARG A 90 -21.35 -5.22 11.19
CA ARG A 90 -22.26 -5.40 12.34
C ARG A 90 -22.83 -6.82 12.35
N GLY A 91 -22.38 -7.65 13.29
CA GLY A 91 -22.90 -9.01 13.52
C GLY A 91 -23.03 -9.90 12.26
N ASP A 92 -23.63 -11.08 12.40
CA ASP A 92 -23.78 -11.99 11.26
C ASP A 92 -24.94 -11.58 10.31
N ASN A 93 -25.82 -10.66 10.73
CA ASN A 93 -27.08 -10.33 10.02
C ASN A 93 -27.37 -8.81 9.83
N GLU A 94 -26.53 -7.89 10.31
CA GLU A 94 -26.85 -6.45 10.27
C GLU A 94 -26.10 -5.66 9.17
N GLY A 95 -25.34 -6.34 8.32
CA GLY A 95 -24.66 -5.76 7.16
C GLY A 95 -23.41 -4.94 7.49
N GLU A 96 -22.84 -4.32 6.46
CA GLU A 96 -21.66 -3.44 6.58
C GLU A 96 -22.08 -1.97 6.45
N VAL A 97 -21.54 -1.12 7.32
CA VAL A 97 -21.74 0.33 7.26
C VAL A 97 -20.42 1.02 6.96
N THR A 98 -20.38 1.78 5.87
CA THR A 98 -19.21 2.58 5.52
C THR A 98 -19.16 3.84 6.36
N VAL A 99 -18.11 4.00 7.18
CA VAL A 99 -17.91 5.16 8.05
C VAL A 99 -17.03 6.21 7.39
N PHE A 100 -16.13 5.80 6.50
CA PHE A 100 -15.28 6.71 5.74
C PHE A 100 -15.10 6.20 4.31
N THR A 101 -15.09 7.11 3.35
CA THR A 101 -14.68 6.86 1.97
C THR A 101 -13.84 8.04 1.50
N GLU A 102 -12.67 7.76 0.93
CA GLU A 102 -11.79 8.77 0.38
C GLU A 102 -12.50 9.53 -0.76
N PRO A 103 -12.77 10.84 -0.62
CA PRO A 103 -13.55 11.59 -1.60
C PRO A 103 -12.80 11.80 -2.92
N LYS A 104 -11.47 11.83 -2.91
CA LYS A 104 -10.63 12.06 -4.09
C LYS A 104 -9.50 11.03 -4.14
N PRO A 105 -9.78 9.77 -4.50
CA PRO A 105 -8.80 8.68 -4.44
C PRO A 105 -7.66 8.79 -5.46
N ASN A 106 -7.77 9.73 -6.40
CA ASN A 106 -6.75 10.04 -7.41
C ASN A 106 -6.02 11.36 -7.14
N SER A 107 -6.28 12.01 -6.01
CA SER A 107 -5.47 13.16 -5.59
C SER A 107 -4.14 12.67 -5.03
N GLU A 108 -3.08 13.39 -5.38
CA GLU A 108 -1.76 13.29 -4.78
C GLU A 108 -1.78 13.47 -3.25
N MET A 109 -2.75 14.22 -2.71
CA MET A 109 -2.86 14.50 -1.28
C MET A 109 -3.27 13.28 -0.45
N SER A 110 -4.01 12.33 -1.04
CA SER A 110 -4.43 11.08 -0.37
C SER A 110 -3.42 9.94 -0.57
N CYS A 111 -2.39 10.15 -1.40
CA CYS A 111 -1.36 9.16 -1.69
C CYS A 111 -0.20 9.27 -0.69
N LYS A 112 -0.12 8.34 0.26
CA LYS A 112 0.91 8.33 1.32
C LYS A 112 2.14 7.54 0.84
N PRO A 113 3.33 8.16 0.71
CA PRO A 113 4.53 7.45 0.31
C PRO A 113 5.00 6.51 1.43
N LEU A 114 5.33 5.27 1.09
CA LEU A 114 5.79 4.26 2.05
C LEU A 114 7.28 3.93 1.86
N CYS A 115 7.72 3.76 0.62
CA CYS A 115 9.10 3.41 0.28
C CYS A 115 9.56 4.16 -0.96
N LEU A 116 10.76 4.73 -0.88
CA LEU A 116 11.46 5.43 -1.95
C LEU A 116 12.80 4.74 -2.17
N MET A 117 13.11 4.38 -3.41
CA MET A 117 14.35 3.69 -3.74
C MET A 117 14.91 4.15 -5.09
N PHE A 118 16.23 4.25 -5.18
CA PHE A 118 16.94 4.37 -6.46
C PHE A 118 17.22 2.98 -7.00
N VAL A 119 16.36 2.53 -7.92
CA VAL A 119 16.35 1.19 -8.52
C VAL A 119 15.73 1.33 -9.92
N ASP A 120 16.23 0.56 -10.89
CA ASP A 120 15.52 0.36 -12.15
C ASP A 120 14.42 -0.67 -11.94
N GLU A 121 13.17 -0.38 -12.29
CA GLU A 121 12.06 -1.34 -12.17
C GLU A 121 12.30 -2.66 -12.95
N SER A 122 13.20 -2.63 -13.93
CA SER A 122 13.63 -3.81 -14.67
C SER A 122 14.73 -4.63 -13.99
N ASP A 123 15.34 -4.13 -12.90
CA ASP A 123 16.24 -4.88 -12.05
C ASP A 123 15.44 -5.65 -10.97
N HIS A 124 15.00 -6.84 -11.37
CA HIS A 124 14.19 -7.71 -10.52
C HIS A 124 14.87 -8.08 -9.20
N GLU A 125 16.18 -8.29 -9.21
CA GLU A 125 16.94 -8.74 -8.03
C GLU A 125 16.91 -7.66 -6.95
N THR A 126 17.32 -6.44 -7.29
CA THR A 126 17.34 -5.33 -6.34
C THR A 126 15.92 -4.94 -5.92
N LEU A 127 14.97 -4.91 -6.86
CA LEU A 127 13.58 -4.53 -6.59
C LEU A 127 12.92 -5.50 -5.59
N THR A 128 13.06 -6.80 -5.80
CA THR A 128 12.52 -7.82 -4.89
C THR A 128 13.23 -7.83 -3.55
N ALA A 129 14.54 -7.59 -3.50
CA ALA A 129 15.29 -7.45 -2.25
C ALA A 129 14.76 -6.29 -1.38
N VAL A 130 14.41 -5.15 -2.00
CA VAL A 130 13.86 -3.98 -1.28
C VAL A 130 12.38 -4.16 -0.92
N LEU A 131 11.54 -4.67 -1.83
CA LEU A 131 10.10 -4.81 -1.62
C LEU A 131 9.70 -6.05 -0.81
N GLY A 132 10.55 -7.08 -0.74
CA GLY A 132 10.28 -8.33 -0.02
C GLY A 132 9.80 -8.13 1.43
N PRO A 133 10.48 -7.32 2.25
CA PRO A 133 10.02 -7.00 3.59
C PRO A 133 8.64 -6.32 3.64
N ILE A 134 8.31 -5.45 2.68
CA ILE A 134 7.01 -4.77 2.61
C ILE A 134 5.90 -5.79 2.31
N VAL A 135 6.16 -6.72 1.40
CA VAL A 135 5.25 -7.83 1.09
C VAL A 135 5.04 -8.74 2.30
N ALA A 136 6.10 -9.05 3.05
CA ALA A 136 6.02 -9.84 4.27
C ALA A 136 5.18 -9.14 5.35
N GLU A 137 5.41 -7.84 5.58
CA GLU A 137 4.63 -7.01 6.50
C GLU A 137 3.15 -6.95 6.08
N ARG A 138 2.86 -6.75 4.79
CA ARG A 138 1.49 -6.76 4.23
C ARG A 138 0.78 -8.08 4.49
N ASN A 139 1.45 -9.20 4.21
CA ASN A 139 0.86 -10.53 4.39
C ASN A 139 0.60 -10.82 5.88
N ALA A 140 1.51 -10.43 6.78
CA ALA A 140 1.29 -10.53 8.22
C ALA A 140 0.10 -9.66 8.68
N MET A 141 -0.05 -8.45 8.13
CA MET A 141 -1.16 -7.56 8.47
C MET A 141 -2.53 -8.13 8.05
N ARG A 142 -2.62 -8.81 6.89
CA ARG A 142 -3.87 -9.44 6.40
C ARG A 142 -4.46 -10.45 7.37
N GLU A 143 -3.60 -11.25 8.00
CA GLU A 143 -4.01 -12.32 8.94
C GLU A 143 -4.17 -11.82 10.39
N SER A 144 -3.84 -10.56 10.65
CA SER A 144 -3.84 -9.97 11.98
C SER A 144 -5.00 -9.01 12.20
N ARG A 145 -5.20 -8.62 13.46
CA ARG A 145 -6.10 -7.53 13.84
C ARG A 145 -5.27 -6.47 14.54
N LEU A 146 -5.31 -5.24 14.05
CA LEU A 146 -4.64 -4.11 14.67
C LEU A 146 -5.58 -3.47 15.70
N ILE A 147 -5.03 -3.12 16.87
CA ILE A 147 -5.76 -2.39 17.91
C ILE A 147 -5.18 -0.99 18.00
N VAL A 148 -6.00 0.02 17.71
CA VAL A 148 -5.63 1.45 17.76
C VAL A 148 -6.67 2.19 18.58
N SER A 149 -6.23 3.10 19.45
CA SER A 149 -7.15 4.01 20.13
C SER A 149 -7.70 5.03 19.13
N ILE A 150 -9.01 5.10 18.88
CA ILE A 150 -9.66 6.08 17.98
C ILE A 150 -10.90 6.62 18.69
N GLY A 151 -11.00 7.94 18.83
CA GLY A 151 -12.03 8.59 19.66
C GLY A 151 -11.86 8.26 21.14
N GLY A 152 -10.61 8.07 21.61
CA GLY A 152 -10.29 7.69 22.99
C GLY A 152 -10.60 6.24 23.38
N LEU A 153 -11.11 5.41 22.47
CA LEU A 153 -11.43 4.00 22.71
C LEU A 153 -10.53 3.06 21.90
N PRO A 154 -10.07 1.92 22.46
CA PRO A 154 -9.36 0.91 21.69
C PRO A 154 -10.30 0.25 20.69
N ARG A 155 -10.00 0.37 19.40
CA ARG A 155 -10.79 -0.22 18.30
C ARG A 155 -9.96 -1.23 17.51
N SER A 156 -10.61 -2.32 17.09
CA SER A 156 -9.97 -3.41 16.34
C SER A 156 -10.27 -3.32 14.83
N PHE A 157 -9.21 -3.28 14.03
CA PHE A 157 -9.23 -3.14 12.57
C PHE A 157 -8.67 -4.39 11.87
N ARG A 158 -9.32 -4.77 10.77
CA ARG A 158 -8.81 -5.70 9.75
C ARG A 158 -8.45 -4.93 8.48
N PHE A 159 -7.53 -5.45 7.69
CA PHE A 159 -7.04 -4.79 6.50
C PHE A 159 -7.26 -5.61 5.23
N HIS A 160 -7.76 -4.94 4.20
CA HIS A 160 -7.90 -5.48 2.85
C HIS A 160 -7.04 -4.67 1.89
N PHE A 161 -5.91 -5.24 1.48
CA PHE A 161 -4.99 -4.62 0.55
C PHE A 161 -5.36 -4.94 -0.90
N ARG A 162 -5.52 -3.90 -1.72
CA ARG A 162 -5.81 -3.97 -3.16
C ARG A 162 -4.68 -3.31 -3.91
N GLY A 163 -3.87 -4.13 -4.57
CA GLY A 163 -2.77 -3.67 -5.40
C GLY A 163 -3.24 -3.30 -6.80
N THR A 164 -3.77 -2.09 -7.00
CA THR A 164 -4.39 -1.68 -8.28
C THR A 164 -3.74 -0.49 -8.95
N GLY A 165 -2.73 0.13 -8.34
CA GLY A 165 -1.99 1.25 -8.92
C GLY A 165 -0.61 0.85 -9.44
N TYR A 166 -0.57 -0.19 -10.26
CA TYR A 166 0.62 -0.64 -10.99
C TYR A 166 0.34 -0.50 -12.48
N ASP A 167 1.32 -0.09 -13.27
CA ASP A 167 1.22 -0.15 -14.72
C ASP A 167 1.34 -1.61 -15.21
N GLU A 168 0.99 -1.87 -16.48
CA GLU A 168 1.01 -3.24 -17.01
C GLU A 168 2.42 -3.86 -16.96
N LYS A 169 3.46 -3.03 -17.18
CA LYS A 169 4.85 -3.47 -17.16
C LYS A 169 5.23 -4.01 -15.77
N MET A 170 4.93 -3.24 -14.72
CA MET A 170 5.20 -3.60 -13.34
C MET A 170 4.35 -4.81 -12.89
N VAL A 171 3.08 -4.90 -13.32
CA VAL A 171 2.26 -6.10 -13.04
C VAL A 171 2.91 -7.34 -13.63
N ARG A 172 3.28 -7.31 -14.92
CA ARG A 172 3.90 -8.46 -15.59
C ARG A 172 5.22 -8.86 -14.94
N GLU A 173 6.06 -7.89 -14.60
CA GLU A 173 7.34 -8.14 -13.93
C GLU A 173 7.15 -8.78 -12.55
N MET A 174 6.22 -8.26 -11.74
CA MET A 174 5.96 -8.75 -10.39
C MET A 174 5.21 -10.09 -10.35
N GLU A 175 4.41 -10.38 -11.39
CA GLU A 175 3.68 -11.65 -11.53
C GLU A 175 4.44 -12.71 -12.33
N GLY A 176 5.65 -12.40 -12.83
CA GLY A 176 6.48 -13.34 -13.58
C GLY A 176 5.93 -13.68 -14.97
N MET A 177 5.19 -12.75 -15.57
CA MET A 177 4.67 -12.88 -16.94
C MET A 177 5.70 -12.43 -17.98
N GLU A 178 5.54 -12.89 -19.22
CA GLU A 178 6.29 -12.32 -20.34
C GLU A 178 5.95 -10.82 -20.51
N ALA A 179 6.92 -10.01 -20.93
CA ALA A 179 6.75 -8.56 -21.12
C ALA A 179 5.65 -8.22 -22.14
N SER A 180 5.18 -6.96 -22.16
CA SER A 180 4.03 -6.47 -22.96
C SER A 180 4.10 -6.73 -24.49
N GLY A 181 5.27 -7.09 -25.01
CA GLY A 181 5.46 -7.48 -26.42
C GLY A 181 5.05 -8.93 -26.75
N SER A 182 4.76 -9.75 -25.75
CA SER A 182 4.47 -11.19 -25.85
C SER A 182 3.28 -11.54 -26.76
N THR A 183 3.23 -12.81 -27.18
CA THR A 183 2.05 -13.45 -27.77
C THR A 183 0.87 -13.47 -26.79
N TYR A 184 1.13 -13.60 -25.49
CA TYR A 184 0.11 -13.55 -24.42
C TYR A 184 -0.15 -12.11 -23.97
N VAL A 185 -1.22 -11.53 -24.50
CA VAL A 185 -1.47 -10.08 -24.43
C VAL A 185 -2.22 -9.63 -23.18
N CYS A 186 -2.92 -10.52 -22.49
CA CYS A 186 -3.77 -10.15 -21.36
C CYS A 186 -3.17 -10.61 -20.03
N THR A 187 -3.26 -9.77 -18.99
CA THR A 187 -2.89 -10.12 -17.61
C THR A 187 -4.04 -10.79 -16.83
N LEU A 188 -5.24 -10.84 -17.43
CA LEU A 188 -6.46 -11.35 -16.79
C LEU A 188 -7.03 -12.60 -17.47
N CYS A 189 -6.51 -13.00 -18.63
CA CYS A 189 -6.94 -14.20 -19.37
C CYS A 189 -5.85 -14.72 -20.31
N ASP A 190 -6.08 -15.91 -20.88
CA ASP A 190 -5.06 -16.64 -21.65
C ASP A 190 -5.09 -16.35 -23.17
N THR A 191 -5.72 -15.23 -23.58
CA THR A 191 -5.87 -14.88 -25.00
C THR A 191 -4.53 -14.50 -25.63
N THR A 192 -4.31 -14.96 -26.88
CA THR A 192 -3.14 -14.64 -27.70
C THR A 192 -3.41 -13.49 -28.69
N ARG A 193 -2.35 -12.83 -29.17
CA ARG A 193 -2.40 -11.76 -30.20
C ARG A 193 -2.99 -12.22 -31.54
#